data_AF-A0A6P9B1C7-F1
#
_entry.id   AF-A0A6P9B1C7-F1
#
_cell.length_a   1.000
_cell.length_b   1.000
_cell.length_c   1.000
_cell.angle_alpha   90.00
_cell.angle_beta   90.00
_cell.angle_gamma   90.00
#
_symmetry.space_group_name_H-M   'P 1'
#
loop_
_entity.id
_entity.type
_entity.pdbx_description
1 polymer ?
#
loop_
_entity_poly.entity_id
_entity_poly.type
_entity_poly.pdbx_seq_one_letter_code
_entity_poly.pdbx_strand_id
1 'polypeptide(L)'
;MFLLKISFFRMKMWSFIIMVYLCHGILSLEELETSERLDTNYNVDPECFMNISEIIHFHNYPSEEYHVETEDGYILTINRIPHGRYNGANKGKKTIDKSNGIQWQSGLRN
;
A
#
# COMPACT_ATOMS: atom_id res chain seq x y z
N MET A 1 31.26 -7.16 -64.86
CA MET A 1 31.67 -7.46 -63.46
C MET A 1 31.62 -6.25 -62.51
N PHE A 2 31.87 -5.01 -62.98
CA PHE A 2 31.81 -3.80 -62.14
C PHE A 2 30.38 -3.32 -61.79
N LEU A 3 29.43 -3.45 -62.71
CA LEU A 3 28.04 -3.01 -62.49
C LEU A 3 27.27 -3.88 -61.48
N LEU A 4 27.57 -5.19 -61.42
CA LEU A 4 26.98 -6.10 -60.44
C LEU A 4 27.48 -5.81 -59.00
N LYS A 5 28.76 -5.38 -58.87
CA LYS A 5 29.37 -4.96 -57.59
C LYS A 5 28.77 -3.67 -57.03
N ILE A 6 28.41 -2.71 -57.91
CA ILE A 6 27.71 -1.48 -57.51
C ILE A 6 26.30 -1.80 -56.98
N SER A 7 25.59 -2.72 -57.64
CA SER A 7 24.24 -3.14 -57.21
C SER A 7 24.32 -3.88 -55.87
N PHE A 8 25.34 -4.73 -55.69
CA PHE A 8 25.61 -5.43 -54.44
C PHE A 8 25.94 -4.46 -53.29
N PHE A 9 26.72 -3.40 -53.55
CA PHE A 9 27.01 -2.35 -52.55
C PHE A 9 25.78 -1.53 -52.17
N ARG A 10 24.88 -1.28 -53.14
CA ARG A 10 23.65 -0.51 -52.92
C ARG A 10 22.61 -1.27 -52.09
N MET A 11 22.46 -2.58 -52.35
CA MET A 11 21.60 -3.46 -51.56
C MET A 11 22.09 -3.65 -50.12
N LYS A 12 23.42 -3.67 -49.94
CA LYS A 12 24.07 -3.88 -48.65
C LYS A 12 23.94 -2.68 -47.71
N MET A 13 23.80 -1.45 -48.21
CA MET A 13 23.54 -0.26 -47.37
C MET A 13 22.09 -0.16 -46.92
N TRP A 14 21.14 -0.49 -47.79
CA TRP A 14 19.72 -0.45 -47.43
C TRP A 14 19.33 -1.50 -46.39
N SER A 15 20.00 -2.66 -46.38
CA SER A 15 19.81 -3.65 -45.32
C SER A 15 20.24 -3.14 -43.93
N PHE A 16 21.29 -2.31 -43.83
CA PHE A 16 21.68 -1.72 -42.55
C PHE A 16 20.64 -0.71 -42.05
N ILE A 17 20.05 0.07 -42.95
CA ILE A 17 18.97 1.02 -42.62
C ILE A 17 17.75 0.26 -42.07
N ILE A 18 17.32 -0.82 -42.73
CA ILE A 18 16.21 -1.67 -42.27
C ILE A 18 16.55 -2.32 -40.92
N MET A 19 17.79 -2.77 -40.72
CA MET A 19 18.23 -3.34 -39.45
C MET A 19 18.22 -2.32 -38.32
N VAL A 20 18.58 -1.06 -38.58
CA VAL A 20 18.48 0.02 -37.59
C VAL A 20 17.02 0.30 -37.24
N TYR A 21 16.11 0.39 -38.22
CA TYR A 21 14.69 0.59 -37.94
C TYR A 21 14.06 -0.60 -37.20
N LEU A 22 14.46 -1.83 -37.51
CA LEU A 22 14.00 -3.03 -36.81
C LEU A 22 14.58 -3.12 -35.39
N CYS A 23 15.88 -2.85 -35.21
CA CYS A 23 16.49 -2.79 -33.87
C CYS A 23 15.87 -1.65 -33.04
N HIS A 24 15.63 -0.49 -33.64
CA HIS A 24 14.98 0.62 -32.98
C HIS A 24 13.53 0.28 -32.62
N GLY A 25 12.80 -0.39 -33.51
CA GLY A 25 11.46 -0.91 -33.22
C GLY A 25 11.46 -1.95 -32.09
N ILE A 26 12.41 -2.88 -32.06
CA ILE A 26 12.54 -3.88 -31.00
C ILE A 26 12.92 -3.23 -29.65
N LEU A 27 13.84 -2.26 -29.66
CA LEU A 27 14.21 -1.48 -28.46
C LEU A 27 13.06 -0.61 -27.95
N SER A 28 12.24 -0.03 -28.84
CA SER A 28 11.03 0.71 -28.45
C SER A 28 9.88 -0.20 -27.99
N LEU A 29 9.82 -1.46 -28.46
CA LEU A 29 8.89 -2.46 -27.93
C LEU A 29 9.29 -2.90 -26.51
N GLU A 30 10.58 -3.03 -26.23
CA GLU A 30 11.11 -3.34 -24.89
C GLU A 30 10.78 -2.21 -23.88
N GLU A 31 10.73 -0.96 -24.35
CA GLU A 31 10.32 0.20 -23.55
C GLU A 31 8.82 0.18 -23.19
N LEU A 32 7.97 -0.46 -24.02
CA LEU A 32 6.53 -0.63 -23.74
C LEU A 32 6.25 -1.77 -22.76
N GLU A 33 7.03 -2.86 -22.77
CA GLU A 33 6.89 -3.97 -21.80
C GLU A 33 7.45 -3.61 -20.41
N THR A 34 8.38 -2.64 -20.31
CA THR A 34 8.78 -2.09 -19.00
C THR A 34 7.76 -1.13 -18.40
N SER A 35 6.85 -0.57 -19.19
CA SER A 35 5.83 0.38 -18.74
C SER A 35 4.57 -0.29 -18.16
N GLU A 36 4.40 -1.61 -18.30
CA GLU A 36 3.41 -2.41 -17.54
C GLU A 36 3.98 -2.99 -16.25
N ARG A 37 5.09 -2.45 -15.73
CA ARG A 37 5.15 -2.27 -14.27
C ARG A 37 4.10 -1.23 -13.91
N LEU A 38 2.85 -1.67 -13.88
CA LEU A 38 1.83 -1.01 -13.11
C LEU A 38 2.45 -0.84 -11.73
N ASP A 39 2.86 0.38 -11.40
CA ASP A 39 3.10 0.81 -10.04
C ASP A 39 1.75 0.72 -9.30
N THR A 40 1.28 -0.51 -9.07
CA THR A 40 0.21 -0.84 -8.14
C THR A 40 0.73 -0.78 -6.71
N ASN A 41 1.82 -0.06 -6.47
CA ASN A 41 2.14 0.48 -5.16
C ASN A 41 1.20 1.65 -4.83
N TYR A 42 -0.11 1.46 -5.06
CA TYR A 42 -1.11 2.09 -4.24
C TYR A 42 -0.85 1.53 -2.85
N ASN A 43 -0.22 2.36 -2.03
CA ASN A 43 0.09 2.07 -0.64
C ASN A 43 -1.24 2.05 0.10
N VAL A 44 -2.04 0.99 -0.11
CA VAL A 44 -3.31 0.80 0.60
C VAL A 44 -2.93 0.64 2.06
N ASP A 45 -3.60 1.37 2.94
CA ASP A 45 -3.50 1.06 4.36
C ASP A 45 -3.95 -0.40 4.56
N PRO A 46 -3.10 -1.26 5.15
CA PRO A 46 -3.42 -2.69 5.30
C PRO A 46 -4.66 -2.90 6.19
N GLU A 47 -5.05 -1.89 6.98
CA GLU A 47 -6.26 -1.85 7.80
C GLU A 47 -7.56 -1.96 6.98
N CYS A 48 -7.55 -1.57 5.70
CA CYS A 48 -8.74 -1.63 4.84
C CYS A 48 -9.26 -3.06 4.62
N PHE A 49 -8.42 -4.08 4.85
CA PHE A 49 -8.75 -5.48 4.64
C PHE A 49 -8.78 -6.30 5.94
N MET A 50 -8.61 -5.65 7.09
CA MET A 50 -8.51 -6.31 8.40
C MET A 50 -9.83 -6.23 9.18
N ASN A 51 -10.10 -7.26 9.98
CA ASN A 51 -11.19 -7.23 10.97
C ASN A 51 -10.81 -6.34 12.18
N ILE A 52 -11.79 -5.93 12.98
CA ILE A 52 -11.61 -5.04 14.14
C ILE A 52 -10.57 -5.62 15.12
N SER A 53 -10.64 -6.91 15.44
CA SER A 53 -9.67 -7.58 16.31
C SER A 53 -8.26 -7.56 15.72
N GLU A 54 -8.13 -7.78 14.42
CA GLU A 54 -6.86 -7.72 13.69
C GLU A 54 -6.27 -6.32 13.68
N ILE A 55 -7.08 -5.27 13.50
CA ILE A 55 -6.64 -3.86 13.57
C ILE A 55 -6.13 -3.52 14.98
N ILE A 56 -6.81 -3.98 16.03
CA ILE A 56 -6.41 -3.74 17.42
C ILE A 56 -5.07 -4.44 17.71
N HIS A 57 -4.92 -5.69 17.26
CA HIS A 57 -3.70 -6.47 17.40
C HIS A 57 -2.54 -5.90 16.55
N PHE A 58 -2.82 -5.45 15.33
CA PHE A 58 -1.85 -4.77 14.46
C PHE A 58 -1.25 -3.56 15.16
N HIS A 59 -2.06 -2.86 15.95
CA HIS A 59 -1.65 -1.76 16.79
C HIS A 59 -1.05 -2.15 18.15
N ASN A 60 -0.71 -3.42 18.38
CA ASN A 60 -0.14 -3.92 19.64
C ASN A 60 -1.01 -3.65 20.87
N TYR A 61 -2.32 -3.57 20.70
CA TYR A 61 -3.25 -3.56 21.82
C TYR A 61 -3.81 -4.98 22.02
N PRO A 62 -4.06 -5.38 23.28
CA PRO A 62 -4.88 -6.55 23.55
C PRO A 62 -6.32 -6.30 23.12
N SER A 63 -6.98 -7.27 22.47
CA SER A 63 -8.43 -7.24 22.22
C SER A 63 -9.12 -8.46 22.83
N GLU A 64 -10.30 -8.22 23.39
CA GLU A 64 -11.26 -9.21 23.84
C GLU A 64 -12.54 -9.03 23.01
N GLU A 65 -13.08 -10.11 22.43
CA GLU A 65 -14.32 -10.09 21.66
C GLU A 65 -15.42 -10.84 22.43
N TYR A 66 -16.60 -10.24 22.52
CA TYR A 66 -17.76 -10.81 23.20
C TYR A 66 -18.99 -10.78 22.30
N HIS A 67 -19.74 -11.88 22.28
CA HIS A 67 -21.06 -11.93 21.66
C HIS A 67 -22.12 -11.85 22.75
N VAL A 68 -22.95 -10.81 22.68
CA VAL A 68 -24.04 -10.59 23.63
C VAL A 68 -25.35 -10.73 22.88
N GLU A 69 -26.20 -11.64 23.36
CA GLU A 69 -27.57 -11.76 22.88
C GLU A 69 -28.46 -10.80 23.66
N THR A 70 -29.17 -9.94 22.94
CA THR A 70 -30.15 -9.02 23.53
C THR A 70 -31.49 -9.72 23.72
N GLU A 71 -32.34 -9.17 24.59
CA GLU A 71 -33.66 -9.74 24.91
C GLU A 71 -34.58 -9.85 23.67
N ASP A 72 -34.39 -8.98 22.68
CA ASP A 72 -35.08 -8.97 21.40
C ASP A 72 -34.44 -9.88 20.32
N GLY A 73 -33.42 -10.67 20.69
CA GLY A 73 -32.84 -11.74 19.86
C GLY A 73 -31.75 -11.29 18.89
N TYR A 74 -31.16 -10.11 19.07
CA TYR A 74 -30.00 -9.68 18.28
C TYR A 74 -28.69 -10.16 18.93
N ILE A 75 -27.74 -10.60 18.09
CA ILE A 75 -26.38 -10.95 18.52
C ILE A 75 -25.47 -9.76 18.23
N LEU A 76 -24.99 -9.11 19.29
CA LEU A 76 -24.06 -7.98 19.23
C LEU A 76 -22.63 -8.45 19.47
N THR A 77 -21.72 -8.08 18.57
CA THR A 77 -20.28 -8.29 18.75
C THR A 77 -19.63 -7.06 19.37
N ILE A 78 -19.06 -7.21 20.56
CA ILE A 78 -18.41 -6.16 21.33
C ILE A 78 -16.90 -6.42 21.37
N ASN A 79 -16.11 -5.45 20.93
CA ASN A 79 -14.65 -5.48 21.02
C ASN A 79 -14.16 -4.59 22.17
N ARG A 80 -13.40 -5.14 23.11
CA ARG A 80 -12.87 -4.44 24.29
C ARG A 80 -11.34 -4.47 24.30
N ILE A 81 -10.73 -3.32 24.64
CA ILE A 81 -9.28 -3.20 24.85
C ILE A 81 -9.02 -3.13 26.36
N PRO A 82 -8.60 -4.23 27.02
CA PRO A 82 -8.52 -4.30 28.48
C PRO A 82 -7.44 -3.39 29.09
N HIS A 83 -6.33 -3.19 28.39
CA HIS A 83 -5.22 -2.36 28.84
C HIS A 83 -4.48 -1.74 27.65
N GLY A 84 -3.74 -0.66 27.88
CA GLY A 84 -2.92 -0.03 26.85
C GLY A 84 -1.70 -0.87 26.46
N ARG A 85 -1.04 -0.50 25.35
CA ARG A 85 0.13 -1.17 24.74
C ARG A 85 1.24 -1.62 25.70
N TYR A 86 1.45 -0.90 26.80
CA TYR A 86 2.48 -1.22 27.77
C TYR A 86 1.86 -1.90 29.00
N ASN A 87 2.08 -3.21 29.11
CA ASN A 87 1.71 -4.04 30.24
C ASN A 87 2.14 -3.41 31.57
N GLY A 88 1.19 -2.88 32.34
CA GLY A 88 1.18 -2.90 33.81
C GLY A 88 2.39 -2.37 34.61
N ALA A 89 3.40 -1.75 34.00
CA ALA A 89 4.60 -1.30 34.69
C ALA A 89 4.36 -0.10 35.62
N ASN A 90 3.17 0.51 35.58
CA ASN A 90 2.77 1.52 36.54
C ASN A 90 1.47 1.09 37.23
N LYS A 91 1.62 0.24 38.25
CA LYS A 91 0.66 0.17 39.38
C LYS A 91 0.53 1.57 39.97
N GLY A 92 -0.46 2.30 39.50
CA GLY A 92 -0.76 3.64 39.96
C GLY A 92 -1.82 4.23 39.07
N LYS A 93 -3.09 3.96 39.39
CA LYS A 93 -4.20 4.76 38.89
C LYS A 93 -3.88 6.22 39.25
N LYS A 94 -3.34 7.00 38.32
CA LYS A 94 -3.44 8.45 38.39
C LYS A 94 -4.88 8.77 38.00
N THR A 95 -5.75 8.79 39.00
CA THR A 95 -7.03 9.49 38.91
C THR A 95 -6.69 10.94 38.64
N ILE A 96 -6.78 11.37 37.38
CA ILE A 96 -6.72 12.78 37.02
C ILE A 96 -8.06 13.35 37.45
N ASP A 97 -8.09 13.89 38.66
CA ASP A 97 -9.16 14.75 39.13
C ASP A 97 -9.23 15.96 38.18
N LYS A 98 -10.33 16.06 37.42
CA LYS A 98 -10.62 17.19 36.52
C LYS A 98 -11.25 18.37 37.30
N SER A 99 -10.97 18.52 38.59
CA SER A 99 -11.51 19.61 39.41
C SER A 99 -10.85 20.97 39.18
N ASN A 100 -9.77 21.08 38.40
CA ASN A 100 -9.19 22.38 38.08
C ASN A 100 -8.92 22.54 36.58
N GLY A 101 -9.56 23.57 36.02
CA GLY A 101 -9.72 23.80 34.59
C GLY A 101 -8.42 23.83 33.80
N ILE A 102 -8.37 23.01 32.75
CA ILE A 102 -7.42 23.14 31.65
C ILE A 102 -8.21 22.84 30.37
N GLN A 103 -8.40 23.88 29.54
CA GLN A 103 -9.08 23.76 28.25
C GLN A 103 -8.22 22.93 27.28
N TRP A 104 -8.81 21.89 26.70
CA TRP A 104 -8.23 21.21 25.56
C TRP A 104 -8.52 22.03 24.30
N GLN A 105 -7.50 22.73 23.79
CA GLN A 105 -7.57 23.28 22.43
C GLN A 105 -7.32 22.14 21.44
N SER A 106 -8.39 21.70 20.77
CA SER A 106 -8.31 20.85 19.59
C SER A 106 -7.60 21.61 18.47
N GLY A 107 -6.36 21.24 18.16
CA GLY A 107 -5.66 21.73 16.98
C GLY A 107 -6.24 21.12 15.71
N LEU A 108 -7.23 21.79 15.11
CA LEU A 108 -7.32 21.84 13.65
C LEU A 108 -6.39 22.95 13.20
N ARG A 109 -5.24 22.58 12.63
CA ARG A 109 -4.39 23.48 11.86
C ARG A 109 -4.52 23.03 10.41
N ASN A 110 -4.85 24.00 9.55
CA ASN A 110 -5.12 23.91 8.11
C ASN A 110 -4.32 22.84 7.35
#